data_AF-A0A7S1NJN7-F1
#
_entry.id   AF-A0A7S1NJN7-F1
#
_cell.length_a   1.000
_cell.length_b   1.000
_cell.length_c   1.000
_cell.angle_alpha   90.00
_cell.angle_beta   90.00
_cell.angle_gamma   90.00
#
_symmetry.space_group_name_H-M   'P 1'
#
loop_
_entity.id
_entity.type
_entity.pdbx_description
1 polymer ?
#
loop_
_entity_poly.entity_id
_entity_poly.type
_entity_poly.pdbx_seq_one_letter_code
_entity_poly.pdbx_strand_id
1 'polypeptide(L)'
;WLDLVKHILEKSLDVVDALADPEKRTSVLVHCTDGWDRTTQLCSLSQLLLDPYFRTCRGFAVLIEKDWVSFGHKFGDRCGNSIQAVDPGAASEELCPVFVQFL
;
A
#
# COMPACT_ATOMS: atom_id res chain seq x y z
N TRP A 1 -12.00 -10.10 -7.24
CA TRP A 1 -10.73 -9.41 -7.54
C TRP A 1 -10.95 -7.93 -7.82
N LEU A 2 -11.69 -7.57 -8.88
CA LEU A 2 -11.95 -6.18 -9.23
C LEU A 2 -12.64 -5.37 -8.11
N ASP A 3 -13.52 -5.99 -7.33
CA ASP A 3 -14.14 -5.30 -6.19
C ASP A 3 -13.12 -4.87 -5.13
N LEU A 4 -12.07 -5.68 -4.91
CA LEU A 4 -11.01 -5.34 -3.97
C LEU A 4 -10.14 -4.19 -4.51
N VAL A 5 -9.81 -4.21 -5.80
CA VAL A 5 -9.06 -3.12 -6.47
C VAL A 5 -9.88 -1.83 -6.43
N LYS A 6 -11.17 -1.91 -6.80
CA LYS A 6 -12.12 -0.81 -6.71
C LYS A 6 -12.13 -0.22 -5.31
N HIS A 7 -12.28 -1.07 -4.29
CA HIS A 7 -12.36 -0.60 -2.91
C HIS A 7 -11.10 0.15 -2.46
N ILE A 8 -9.91 -0.34 -2.82
CA ILE A 8 -8.65 0.33 -2.48
C ILE A 8 -8.54 1.69 -3.18
N LEU A 9 -8.93 1.75 -4.46
CA LEU A 9 -8.91 3.01 -5.22
C LEU A 9 -9.90 4.03 -4.63
N GLU A 10 -11.13 3.60 -4.32
CA GLU A 10 -12.15 4.43 -3.66
C GLU A 10 -11.65 4.99 -2.32
N LYS A 11 -11.04 4.14 -1.48
CA LYS A 11 -10.50 4.58 -0.19
C LYS A 11 -9.29 5.51 -0.35
N SER A 12 -8.50 5.33 -1.39
CA SER A 12 -7.39 6.24 -1.69
C SER A 12 -7.89 7.62 -2.14
N LEU A 13 -9.01 7.67 -2.88
CA LEU A 13 -9.69 8.92 -3.24
C LEU A 13 -10.25 9.65 -2.01
N ASP A 14 -10.88 8.93 -1.06
CA ASP A 14 -11.36 9.54 0.19
C ASP A 14 -10.23 10.30 0.94
N VAL A 15 -9.00 9.73 0.95
CA VAL A 15 -7.82 10.36 1.54
C VAL A 15 -7.38 11.60 0.75
N VAL A 16 -7.39 11.50 -0.58
CA VAL A 16 -7.02 12.60 -1.49
C VAL A 16 -7.98 13.77 -1.33
N ASP A 17 -9.28 13.50 -1.32
CA ASP A 17 -10.32 14.53 -1.20
C ASP A 17 -10.17 15.28 0.12
N ALA A 18 -9.94 14.58 1.24
CA ALA A 18 -9.73 15.22 2.54
C ALA A 18 -8.46 16.10 2.61
N LEU A 19 -7.38 15.71 1.90
CA LEU A 19 -6.11 16.45 1.87
C LEU A 19 -6.15 17.63 0.90
N ALA A 20 -6.79 17.46 -0.25
CA ALA A 20 -6.79 18.42 -1.36
C ALA A 20 -8.01 19.33 -1.41
N ASP A 21 -8.98 19.17 -0.50
CA ASP A 21 -10.13 20.06 -0.36
C ASP A 21 -9.68 21.54 -0.33
N PRO A 22 -10.06 22.36 -1.33
CA PRO A 22 -9.68 23.76 -1.42
C PRO A 22 -10.21 24.63 -0.28
N GLU A 23 -11.36 24.27 0.28
CA GLU A 23 -12.02 24.99 1.37
C GLU A 23 -11.54 24.49 2.73
N LYS A 24 -11.22 23.19 2.86
CA LYS A 24 -10.88 22.56 4.15
C LYS A 24 -9.78 21.50 4.05
N ARG A 25 -8.53 21.95 4.11
CA ARG A 25 -7.34 21.06 4.16
C ARG A 25 -7.25 20.30 5.48
N THR A 26 -7.63 19.03 5.47
CA THR A 26 -7.68 18.20 6.67
C THR A 26 -6.51 17.22 6.68
N SER A 27 -5.79 17.11 7.80
CA SER A 27 -4.79 16.06 7.98
C SER A 27 -5.47 14.71 8.24
N VAL A 28 -4.96 13.64 7.62
CA VAL A 28 -5.54 12.29 7.70
C VAL A 28 -4.56 11.31 8.35
N LEU A 29 -5.08 10.46 9.25
CA LEU A 29 -4.36 9.31 9.79
C LEU A 29 -4.85 8.04 9.09
N VAL A 30 -3.96 7.35 8.37
CA VAL A 30 -4.26 6.07 7.71
C VAL A 30 -3.63 4.95 8.53
N HIS A 31 -4.45 4.00 9.00
CA HIS A 31 -3.98 2.82 9.72
C HIS A 31 -4.82 1.60 9.37
N CYS A 32 -4.28 0.40 9.62
CA CYS A 32 -5.03 -0.85 9.63
C CYS A 32 -4.76 -1.58 10.96
N THR A 33 -4.75 -2.91 10.98
CA THR A 33 -4.37 -3.69 12.17
C THR A 33 -2.90 -3.49 12.49
N ASP A 34 -2.01 -3.89 11.57
CA ASP A 34 -0.56 -3.89 11.78
C ASP A 34 0.17 -2.78 11.00
N GLY A 35 -0.51 -2.14 10.05
CA GLY A 35 -0.01 -0.96 9.34
C GLY A 35 0.90 -1.22 8.13
N TRP A 36 1.27 -2.46 7.81
CA TRP A 36 2.25 -2.77 6.75
C TRP A 36 1.66 -3.29 5.43
N ASP A 37 0.33 -3.50 5.35
CA ASP A 37 -0.35 -4.01 4.14
C ASP A 37 -1.31 -2.94 3.56
N ARG A 38 -2.54 -2.87 4.06
CA ARG A 38 -3.57 -1.95 3.55
C ARG A 38 -3.22 -0.47 3.73
N THR A 39 -2.55 -0.13 4.83
CA THR A 39 -2.06 1.23 5.06
C THR A 39 -1.06 1.63 3.98
N THR A 40 -0.10 0.76 3.68
CA THR A 40 0.88 0.98 2.62
C THR A 40 0.21 1.17 1.25
N GLN A 41 -0.80 0.35 0.92
CA GLN A 41 -1.59 0.49 -0.31
C GLN A 41 -2.24 1.88 -0.42
N LEU A 42 -2.99 2.29 0.61
CA LEU A 42 -3.71 3.57 0.61
C LEU A 42 -2.74 4.76 0.58
N CYS A 43 -1.70 4.77 1.44
CA CYS A 43 -0.72 5.85 1.49
C CYS A 43 0.02 6.02 0.16
N SER A 44 0.43 4.93 -0.48
CA SER A 44 1.16 4.97 -1.75
C SER A 44 0.27 5.48 -2.90
N LEU A 45 -0.97 4.99 -2.98
CA LEU A 45 -1.91 5.40 -4.03
C LEU A 45 -2.34 6.86 -3.88
N SER A 46 -2.64 7.32 -2.66
CA SER A 46 -2.97 8.73 -2.43
C SER A 46 -1.82 9.65 -2.82
N GLN A 47 -0.56 9.25 -2.57
CA GLN A 47 0.61 9.99 -3.02
C GLN A 47 0.77 10.01 -4.54
N LEU A 48 0.49 8.91 -5.24
CA LEU A 48 0.47 8.89 -6.72
C LEU A 48 -0.58 9.83 -7.32
N LEU A 49 -1.73 9.95 -6.67
CA LEU A 49 -2.82 10.83 -7.08
C LEU A 49 -2.50 12.31 -6.82
N LEU A 50 -1.82 12.61 -5.71
CA LEU A 50 -1.53 13.99 -5.27
C LEU A 50 -0.24 14.58 -5.85
N ASP A 51 0.85 13.81 -5.87
CA ASP A 51 2.19 14.30 -6.21
C ASP A 51 2.65 13.78 -7.59
N PRO A 52 2.76 14.66 -8.61
CA PRO A 52 3.27 14.28 -9.92
C PRO A 52 4.67 13.65 -9.92
N TYR A 53 5.51 13.94 -8.92
CA TYR A 53 6.84 13.34 -8.81
C TYR A 53 6.77 11.81 -8.80
N PHE A 54 5.86 11.23 -8.01
CA PHE A 54 5.74 9.78 -7.88
C PHE A 54 5.21 9.09 -9.14
N ARG A 55 4.71 9.84 -10.14
CA ARG A 55 4.31 9.33 -11.46
C ARG A 55 5.46 9.28 -12.48
N THR A 56 6.68 9.67 -12.09
CA THR A 56 7.89 9.42 -12.88
C THR A 56 8.49 8.06 -12.54
N CYS A 57 9.28 7.43 -13.43
CA CYS A 57 9.93 6.15 -13.12
C CYS A 57 10.79 6.22 -11.84
N ARG A 58 11.55 7.32 -11.68
CA ARG A 58 12.37 7.54 -10.49
C ARG A 58 11.53 7.77 -9.25
N GLY A 59 10.50 8.60 -9.35
CA GLY A 59 9.60 8.85 -8.22
C GLY A 59 8.84 7.61 -7.80
N PHE A 60 8.34 6.82 -8.75
CA PHE A 60 7.68 5.54 -8.45
C PHE A 60 8.62 4.57 -7.72
N ALA A 61 9.87 4.44 -8.17
CA ALA A 61 10.86 3.63 -7.45
C ALA A 61 11.11 4.15 -6.02
N VAL A 62 11.20 5.47 -5.83
CA VAL A 62 11.31 6.09 -4.50
C VAL A 62 10.07 5.83 -3.64
N LEU A 63 8.87 5.83 -4.23
CA LEU A 63 7.63 5.52 -3.53
C LEU A 63 7.64 4.07 -3.01
N ILE A 64 8.08 3.12 -3.84
CA ILE A 64 8.23 1.71 -3.42
C ILE A 64 9.24 1.58 -2.28
N GLU A 65 10.44 2.14 -2.44
CA GLU A 65 11.47 2.09 -1.40
C GLU A 65 11.00 2.73 -0.09
N LYS A 66 10.24 3.83 -0.17
CA LYS A 66 9.70 4.53 0.99
C LYS A 66 8.58 3.73 1.65
N ASP A 67 7.45 3.54 0.99
CA ASP A 67 6.22 3.08 1.66
C ASP A 67 6.08 1.57 1.75
N TRP A 68 6.77 0.84 0.87
CA TRP A 68 6.73 -0.62 0.86
C TRP A 68 7.93 -1.22 1.58
N VAL A 69 9.16 -0.82 1.19
CA VAL A 69 10.36 -1.43 1.77
C VAL A 69 10.67 -0.84 3.15
N SER A 70 10.84 0.48 3.25
CA SER A 70 11.28 1.12 4.50
C SER A 70 10.21 1.07 5.61
N PHE A 71 8.93 1.13 5.24
CA PHE A 71 7.81 0.99 6.19
C PHE A 71 7.46 -0.47 6.51
N GLY A 72 8.18 -1.43 5.95
CA GLY A 72 8.19 -2.81 6.45
C GLY A 72 7.08 -3.71 5.92
N HIS A 73 6.60 -3.49 4.67
CA HIS A 73 5.77 -4.49 4.01
C HIS A 73 6.50 -5.84 3.98
N LYS A 74 5.83 -6.89 4.44
CA LYS A 74 6.44 -8.22 4.65
C LYS A 74 6.57 -9.01 3.35
N PHE A 75 7.33 -8.49 2.37
CA PHE A 75 7.53 -9.14 1.07
C PHE A 75 7.96 -10.61 1.20
N GLY A 76 8.82 -10.95 2.17
CA GLY A 76 9.23 -12.33 2.43
C GLY A 76 8.05 -13.25 2.73
N ASP A 77 7.20 -12.87 3.68
CA ASP A 77 6.05 -13.69 4.11
C ASP A 77 4.95 -13.69 3.03
N ARG A 78 4.64 -12.52 2.46
CA ARG A 78 3.57 -12.34 1.47
C ARG A 78 3.83 -13.06 0.15
N CYS A 79 5.11 -13.23 -0.21
CA CYS A 79 5.55 -13.88 -1.44
C CYS A 79 6.11 -15.30 -1.24
N GLY A 80 6.11 -15.83 -0.01
CA GLY A 80 6.58 -17.19 0.28
C GLY A 80 8.11 -17.36 0.21
N ASN A 81 8.84 -16.26 0.35
CA ASN A 81 10.31 -16.22 0.34
C ASN A 81 10.92 -16.15 1.75
N SER A 82 10.10 -16.23 2.81
CA SER A 82 10.61 -16.14 4.19
C SER A 82 11.21 -17.46 4.67
N ILE A 83 12.17 -17.36 5.59
CA ILE A 83 12.87 -18.51 6.18
C ILE A 83 11.91 -19.42 6.97
N GLN A 84 10.73 -18.91 7.38
CA GLN A 84 9.68 -19.68 8.05
C GLN A 84 8.90 -20.61 7.10
N ALA A 85 9.11 -20.52 5.77
CA ALA A 85 8.50 -21.40 4.77
C ALA A 85 8.93 -22.88 4.87
N VAL A 86 9.76 -23.23 5.86
CA VAL A 86 10.14 -24.62 6.16
C VAL A 86 8.96 -25.42 6.74
N ASP A 87 7.94 -24.75 7.29
CA ASP A 87 6.65 -25.38 7.62
C ASP A 87 5.59 -25.01 6.55
N PRO A 88 5.22 -25.95 5.65
CA PRO A 88 4.27 -25.70 4.57
C PRO A 88 2.88 -25.27 5.05
N GLY A 89 2.48 -25.65 6.27
CA GLY A 89 1.17 -25.32 6.84
C GLY A 89 1.07 -23.84 7.23
N ALA A 90 2.06 -23.35 7.99
CA ALA A 90 2.11 -21.96 8.45
C ALA A 90 2.41 -20.97 7.31
N ALA A 91 3.17 -21.38 6.29
CA ALA A 91 3.46 -20.54 5.14
C ALA A 91 2.22 -20.12 4.36
N SER A 92 1.18 -20.99 4.30
CA SER A 92 -0.01 -20.74 3.48
C SER A 92 -0.90 -19.60 3.99
N GLU A 93 -0.90 -19.32 5.30
CA GLU A 93 -1.79 -18.34 5.92
C GLU A 93 -1.33 -16.89 5.70
N GLU A 94 -0.02 -16.68 5.47
CA GLU A 94 0.58 -15.35 5.32
C GLU A 94 0.76 -14.93 3.85
N LEU A 95 0.55 -15.85 2.90
CA LEU A 95 0.62 -15.58 1.46
C LEU A 95 -0.55 -14.70 1.02
N CYS A 96 -0.24 -13.54 0.45
CA CYS A 96 -1.27 -12.63 -0.04
C CYS A 96 -0.73 -11.70 -1.12
N PRO A 97 -1.45 -11.48 -2.24
CA PRO A 97 -0.99 -10.66 -3.36
C PRO A 97 -1.15 -9.15 -3.10
N VAL A 98 -0.78 -8.65 -1.92
CA VAL A 98 -0.98 -7.24 -1.50
C VAL A 98 -0.28 -6.26 -2.44
N PHE A 99 0.99 -6.51 -2.76
CA PHE A 99 1.76 -5.67 -3.67
C PHE A 99 1.25 -5.75 -5.12
N VAL A 100 0.86 -6.95 -5.56
CA VAL A 100 0.28 -7.14 -6.90
C VAL A 100 -1.06 -6.42 -7.03
N GLN A 101 -1.84 -6.33 -5.96
CA GLN A 101 -3.08 -5.57 -5.96
C GLN A 101 -2.85 -4.04 -6.04
N PHE A 102 -1.67 -3.56 -5.61
CA PHE A 102 -1.29 -2.16 -5.73
C PHE A 102 -0.81 -1.78 -7.14
N LEU A 103 -0.12 -2.70 -7.83
CA LEU A 103 0.37 -2.52 -9.20
C LEU A 103 -0.77 -2.53 -10.24
#